data_AF-A0A182IYV5-F1
#
_entry.id   AF-A0A182IYV5-F1
#
_cell.length_a   1.000
_cell.length_b   1.000
_cell.length_c   1.000
_cell.angle_alpha   90.00
_cell.angle_beta   90.00
_cell.angle_gamma   90.00
#
_symmetry.space_group_name_H-M   'P 1'
#
loop_
_entity.id
_entity.type
_entity.pdbx_description
1 polymer ?
#
loop_
_entity_poly.entity_id
_entity_poly.type
_entity_poly.pdbx_seq_one_letter_code
_entity_poly.pdbx_strand_id
1 'polypeptide(L)'
;MEVLLTKLNILQDHLEEIEQKTRLRESNQEKIESARDINMQAKLDQLENKLNRIVPYSSCKEIPTNVSGIYDIQFGSNKTRLLVYCVQKAFGGGWILFQDRYYGKVNFNRNWNDYRDGFGDLKYEFWLGLKHLHQLTSERPHELIVQVKDFNGSYGYAHYDQFMIGSESEGYSLKIGNYKGTAGDALKFHNNMKFSTKDKDNDLDCAFDD
;
A
#
# COMPACT_ATOMS: atom_id res chain seq x y z
N MET A 1 -39.31 -46.03 -52.28
CA MET A 1 -39.62 -44.84 -51.48
C MET A 1 -39.02 -44.96 -50.08
N GLU A 2 -39.25 -46.07 -49.37
CA GLU A 2 -38.66 -46.37 -48.04
C GLU A 2 -37.13 -46.22 -47.96
N VAL A 3 -36.38 -46.79 -48.91
CA VAL A 3 -34.90 -46.74 -48.89
C VAL A 3 -34.34 -45.31 -48.91
N LEU A 4 -35.03 -44.37 -49.57
CA LEU A 4 -34.63 -42.97 -49.63
C LEU A 4 -34.91 -42.25 -48.31
N LEU A 5 -36.03 -42.54 -47.66
CA LEU A 5 -36.39 -42.01 -46.34
C LEU A 5 -35.40 -42.47 -45.26
N THR A 6 -35.01 -43.75 -45.26
CA THR A 6 -34.02 -44.27 -44.30
C THR A 6 -32.66 -43.57 -44.46
N LYS A 7 -32.21 -43.34 -45.70
CA LYS A 7 -30.95 -42.62 -45.98
C LYS A 7 -31.01 -41.16 -45.53
N LEU A 8 -32.17 -40.50 -45.70
CA LEU A 8 -32.36 -39.12 -45.28
C LEU A 8 -32.29 -38.97 -43.75
N ASN A 9 -32.93 -39.87 -43.00
CA ASN A 9 -32.88 -39.85 -41.53
C ASN A 9 -31.45 -40.06 -41.01
N ILE A 10 -30.70 -41.02 -41.58
CA ILE A 10 -29.30 -41.25 -41.21
C ILE A 10 -28.43 -40.00 -41.47
N LEU A 11 -28.69 -39.29 -42.57
CA LEU A 11 -27.99 -38.05 -42.88
C LEU A 11 -28.32 -36.93 -41.88
N GLN A 12 -29.56 -36.83 -41.42
CA GLN A 12 -29.96 -35.87 -40.39
C GLN A 12 -29.30 -36.18 -39.04
N ASP A 13 -29.29 -37.45 -38.62
CA ASP A 13 -28.65 -37.88 -37.37
C ASP A 13 -27.14 -37.56 -37.37
N HIS A 14 -26.44 -37.85 -38.48
CA HIS A 14 -25.02 -37.49 -38.61
C HIS A 14 -24.79 -35.98 -38.62
N LEU A 15 -25.71 -35.19 -39.20
CA LEU A 15 -25.61 -33.74 -39.19
C LEU A 15 -25.69 -33.20 -37.76
N GLU A 16 -26.66 -33.68 -36.98
CA GLU A 16 -26.81 -33.31 -35.56
C GLU A 16 -25.58 -33.70 -34.73
N GLU A 17 -25.00 -34.88 -34.97
CA GLU A 17 -23.78 -35.33 -34.28
C GLU A 17 -22.57 -34.43 -34.60
N ILE A 18 -22.41 -34.03 -35.87
CA ILE A 18 -21.35 -33.12 -36.30
C ILE A 18 -21.52 -31.74 -35.66
N GLU A 19 -22.74 -31.22 -35.58
CA GLU A 19 -23.02 -29.94 -34.92
C GLU A 19 -22.72 -29.98 -33.42
N GLN A 20 -23.06 -31.07 -32.74
CA GLN A 20 -22.71 -31.27 -31.32
C GLN A 20 -21.19 -31.35 -31.12
N LYS A 21 -20.48 -32.11 -31.96
CA LYS A 21 -19.01 -32.21 -31.92
C LYS A 21 -18.33 -30.87 -32.19
N THR A 22 -18.88 -30.06 -33.10
CA THR A 22 -18.36 -28.73 -33.42
C THR A 22 -18.50 -27.79 -32.22
N ARG A 23 -19.68 -27.74 -31.60
CA ARG A 23 -19.91 -26.96 -30.35
C ARG A 23 -18.97 -27.38 -29.21
N LEU A 24 -18.74 -28.68 -29.05
CA LEU A 24 -17.81 -29.19 -28.03
C LEU A 24 -16.37 -28.78 -28.33
N ARG A 25 -15.94 -28.80 -29.60
CA ARG A 25 -14.60 -28.33 -30.01
C ARG A 25 -14.40 -26.85 -29.74
N GLU A 26 -15.38 -26.02 -30.06
CA GLU A 26 -15.33 -24.57 -29.80
C GLU A 26 -15.20 -24.30 -28.29
N SER A 27 -16.04 -24.93 -27.46
CA SER A 27 -15.94 -24.81 -25.99
C SER A 27 -14.60 -25.30 -25.45
N ASN A 28 -14.05 -26.39 -25.99
CA ASN A 28 -12.73 -26.87 -25.58
C ASN A 28 -11.61 -25.93 -26.03
N GLN A 29 -11.73 -25.30 -27.20
CA GLN A 29 -10.76 -24.34 -27.71
C GLN A 29 -10.72 -23.09 -26.81
N GLU A 30 -11.88 -22.54 -26.43
CA GLU A 30 -11.98 -21.40 -25.49
C GLU A 30 -11.31 -21.72 -24.15
N LYS A 31 -11.52 -22.93 -23.61
CA LYS A 31 -10.89 -23.38 -22.37
C LYS A 31 -9.37 -23.47 -22.49
N ILE A 32 -8.86 -23.96 -23.63
CA ILE A 32 -7.42 -24.04 -23.89
C ILE A 32 -6.81 -22.63 -23.97
N GLU A 33 -7.50 -21.70 -24.62
CA GLU A 33 -7.06 -20.31 -24.77
C GLU A 33 -7.03 -19.59 -23.42
N SER A 34 -8.10 -19.70 -22.62
CA SER A 34 -8.14 -19.16 -21.25
C SER A 34 -7.04 -19.74 -20.36
N ALA A 35 -6.78 -21.05 -20.42
CA ALA A 35 -5.71 -21.68 -19.65
C ALA A 35 -4.31 -21.18 -20.07
N ARG A 36 -4.11 -20.88 -21.36
CA ARG A 36 -2.86 -20.29 -21.86
C ARG A 36 -2.68 -18.87 -21.33
N ASP A 37 -3.73 -18.05 -21.34
CA ASP A 37 -3.68 -16.68 -20.84
C ASP A 37 -3.37 -16.63 -19.34
N ILE A 38 -4.02 -17.48 -18.54
CA ILE A 38 -3.74 -17.60 -17.10
C ILE A 38 -2.28 -17.98 -16.85
N ASN A 39 -1.75 -18.96 -17.61
CA ASN A 39 -0.37 -19.39 -17.46
C ASN A 39 0.64 -18.32 -17.91
N MET A 40 0.31 -17.56 -18.96
CA MET A 40 1.13 -16.46 -19.44
C MET A 40 1.16 -15.30 -18.43
N GLN A 41 0.00 -14.95 -17.87
CA GLN A 41 -0.09 -13.94 -16.82
C GLN A 41 0.70 -14.35 -15.57
N ALA A 42 0.56 -15.60 -15.12
CA ALA A 42 1.33 -16.09 -13.98
C ALA A 42 2.86 -16.03 -14.20
N LYS A 43 3.34 -16.23 -15.43
CA LYS A 43 4.75 -16.05 -15.79
C LYS A 43 5.18 -14.59 -15.77
N LEU A 44 4.32 -13.67 -16.25
CA LEU A 44 4.59 -12.24 -16.19
C LEU A 44 4.69 -11.76 -14.75
N ASP A 45 3.73 -12.14 -13.90
CA ASP A 45 3.75 -11.79 -12.47
C ASP A 45 5.02 -12.32 -11.78
N GLN A 46 5.49 -13.52 -12.15
CA GLN A 46 6.76 -14.06 -11.65
C GLN A 46 7.98 -13.26 -12.13
N LEU A 47 7.97 -12.80 -13.38
CA LEU A 47 9.07 -12.03 -13.96
C LEU A 47 9.14 -10.63 -13.35
N GLU A 48 7.99 -9.98 -13.17
CA GLU A 48 7.89 -8.70 -12.46
C GLU A 48 8.42 -8.82 -11.03
N ASN A 49 8.02 -9.87 -10.30
CA ASN A 49 8.54 -10.13 -8.96
C ASN A 49 10.06 -10.33 -8.93
N LYS A 50 10.64 -10.95 -9.97
CA LYS A 50 12.10 -11.08 -10.10
C LYS A 50 12.75 -9.73 -10.40
N LEU A 51 12.16 -8.92 -11.28
CA LEU A 51 12.68 -7.60 -11.65
C LEU A 51 12.70 -6.64 -10.46
N ASN A 52 11.64 -6.64 -9.65
CA ASN A 52 11.52 -5.80 -8.44
C ASN A 52 12.60 -6.08 -7.38
N ARG A 53 13.20 -7.27 -7.40
CA ARG A 53 14.34 -7.59 -6.52
C ARG A 53 15.66 -7.00 -7.01
N ILE A 54 15.77 -6.77 -8.32
CA ILE A 54 16.96 -6.24 -8.98
C ILE A 54 16.92 -4.70 -9.00
N VAL A 55 15.74 -4.14 -9.28
CA VAL A 55 15.49 -2.70 -9.32
C VAL A 55 14.42 -2.39 -8.27
N PRO A 56 14.79 -1.92 -7.07
CA PRO A 56 13.82 -1.55 -6.06
C PRO A 56 12.99 -0.37 -6.55
N TYR A 57 11.73 -0.31 -6.12
CA TYR A 57 10.87 0.85 -6.40
C TYR A 57 11.40 2.10 -5.72
N SER A 58 11.26 3.28 -6.34
CA SER A 58 11.66 4.54 -5.70
C SER A 58 10.61 5.09 -4.72
N SER A 59 9.39 4.57 -4.82
CA SER A 59 8.25 4.98 -4.01
C SER A 59 7.12 3.95 -4.08
N CYS A 60 6.19 4.01 -3.13
CA CYS A 60 4.96 3.23 -3.21
C CYS A 60 4.09 3.60 -4.43
N LYS A 61 4.23 4.80 -5.01
CA LYS A 61 3.48 5.23 -6.21
C LYS A 61 3.88 4.47 -7.47
N GLU A 62 5.07 3.88 -7.50
CA GLU A 62 5.60 3.15 -8.67
C GLU A 62 5.24 1.66 -8.69
N ILE A 63 4.55 1.16 -7.65
CA ILE A 63 4.19 -0.25 -7.56
C ILE A 63 3.02 -0.55 -8.51
N PRO A 64 3.21 -1.39 -9.53
CA PRO A 64 2.22 -1.62 -10.59
C PRO A 64 1.06 -2.50 -10.13
N THR A 65 1.26 -3.35 -9.12
CA THR A 65 0.25 -4.35 -8.74
C THR A 65 -0.97 -3.75 -8.03
N ASN A 66 -0.93 -2.49 -7.62
CA ASN A 66 -2.00 -1.83 -6.83
C ASN A 66 -2.42 -2.65 -5.59
N VAL A 67 -1.52 -3.50 -5.09
CA VAL A 67 -1.70 -4.36 -3.91
C VAL A 67 -1.01 -3.70 -2.72
N SER A 68 -1.75 -3.52 -1.62
CA SER A 68 -1.14 -3.07 -0.36
C SER A 68 -0.27 -4.17 0.25
N GLY A 69 0.87 -3.81 0.81
CA GLY A 69 1.79 -4.79 1.40
C GLY A 69 3.15 -4.19 1.76
N ILE A 70 4.07 -5.04 2.18
CA ILE A 70 5.44 -4.62 2.51
C ILE A 70 6.30 -4.68 1.26
N TYR A 71 6.97 -3.57 0.98
CA TYR A 71 7.87 -3.41 -0.16
C TYR A 71 9.20 -2.83 0.30
N ASP A 72 10.26 -3.20 -0.41
CA ASP A 72 11.58 -2.60 -0.26
C ASP A 72 11.71 -1.46 -1.28
N ILE A 73 11.76 -0.23 -0.78
CA ILE A 73 11.92 0.97 -1.59
C ILE A 73 13.36 1.48 -1.50
N GLN A 74 13.86 2.05 -2.59
CA GLN A 74 15.16 2.69 -2.66
C GLN A 74 15.01 4.17 -3.02
N PHE A 75 15.45 5.04 -2.13
CA PHE A 75 15.31 6.49 -2.29
C PHE A 75 16.62 7.22 -1.93
N GLY A 76 16.67 8.50 -2.28
CA GLY A 76 17.84 9.35 -2.05
C GLY A 76 19.02 9.14 -2.97
N SER A 77 19.88 10.16 -3.01
CA SER A 77 21.17 10.10 -3.71
C SER A 77 22.07 8.97 -3.18
N ASN A 78 21.93 8.67 -1.89
CA ASN A 78 22.68 7.61 -1.21
C ASN A 78 22.08 6.21 -1.41
N LYS A 79 21.00 6.08 -2.20
CA LYS A 79 20.38 4.80 -2.54
C LYS A 79 19.93 4.02 -1.29
N THR A 80 19.42 4.74 -0.29
CA THR A 80 18.90 4.20 0.96
C THR A 80 17.79 3.21 0.69
N ARG A 81 17.90 1.98 1.24
CA ARG A 81 16.85 0.96 1.17
C ARG A 81 16.05 0.93 2.45
N LEU A 82 14.73 0.86 2.34
CA LEU A 82 13.82 0.81 3.49
C LEU A 82 12.64 -0.11 3.17
N LEU A 83 12.36 -1.01 4.10
CA LEU A 83 11.10 -1.76 4.10
C LEU A 83 9.98 -0.85 4.61
N VAL A 84 8.94 -0.69 3.80
CA VAL A 84 7.76 0.12 4.13
C VAL A 84 6.49 -0.67 3.84
N TYR A 85 5.42 -0.34 4.54
CA TYR A 85 4.08 -0.80 4.17
C TYR A 85 3.46 0.20 3.18
N CYS A 86 3.26 -0.23 1.94
CA CYS A 86 2.61 0.57 0.91
C CYS A 86 1.09 0.34 0.95
N VAL A 87 0.32 1.42 1.03
CA VAL A 87 -1.14 1.40 0.93
C VAL A 87 -1.55 1.85 -0.47
N GLN A 88 -2.17 0.96 -1.22
CA GLN A 88 -2.50 1.18 -2.63
C GLN A 88 -3.98 1.46 -2.89
N LYS A 89 -4.87 1.09 -1.97
CA LYS A 89 -6.33 1.20 -2.19
C LYS A 89 -6.95 2.49 -1.66
N ALA A 90 -6.33 3.12 -0.67
CA ALA A 90 -6.86 4.32 -0.04
C ALA A 90 -6.32 5.57 -0.73
N PHE A 91 -7.17 6.60 -0.88
CA PHE A 91 -6.77 7.93 -1.39
C PHE A 91 -5.94 7.90 -2.68
N GLY A 92 -6.33 7.08 -3.65
CA GLY A 92 -5.64 6.98 -4.95
C GLY A 92 -4.33 6.17 -4.93
N GLY A 93 -3.94 5.62 -3.78
CA GLY A 93 -2.79 4.72 -3.66
C GLY A 93 -1.42 5.41 -3.61
N GLY A 94 -0.38 4.59 -3.51
CA GLY A 94 1.01 5.05 -3.45
C GLY A 94 1.45 5.66 -2.11
N TRP A 95 0.75 5.33 -1.03
CA TRP A 95 1.04 5.86 0.31
C TRP A 95 2.03 5.00 1.06
N ILE A 96 2.98 5.63 1.74
CA ILE A 96 3.81 4.98 2.76
C ILE A 96 3.08 5.10 4.10
N LEU A 97 2.71 3.98 4.69
CA LEU A 97 2.22 3.95 6.06
C LEU A 97 3.43 4.04 7.01
N PHE A 98 3.48 5.08 7.85
CA PHE A 98 4.59 5.27 8.78
C PHE A 98 4.21 5.09 10.25
N GLN A 99 2.92 5.04 10.54
CA GLN A 99 2.38 4.76 11.86
C GLN A 99 1.04 4.06 11.70
N ASP A 100 0.82 2.99 12.47
CA ASP A 100 -0.47 2.29 12.52
C ASP A 100 -0.81 1.88 13.95
N ARG A 101 -2.08 2.10 14.35
CA ARG A 101 -2.65 1.76 15.65
C ARG A 101 -3.98 1.05 15.41
N TYR A 102 -4.13 -0.13 15.98
CA TYR A 102 -5.33 -0.92 15.82
C TYR A 102 -5.72 -1.67 17.10
N TYR A 103 -4.85 -2.56 17.62
CA TYR A 103 -5.18 -3.45 18.75
C TYR A 103 -4.59 -2.99 20.09
N GLY A 104 -3.71 -2.00 20.11
CA GLY A 104 -3.01 -1.52 21.32
C GLY A 104 -2.00 -2.52 21.90
N LYS A 105 -1.44 -3.42 21.08
CA LYS A 105 -0.47 -4.45 21.51
C LYS A 105 0.95 -3.92 21.58
N VAL A 106 1.28 -2.91 20.78
CA VAL A 106 2.61 -2.29 20.81
C VAL A 106 2.59 -1.11 21.78
N ASN A 107 3.54 -1.09 22.71
CA ASN A 107 3.74 0.04 23.62
C ASN A 107 4.36 1.22 22.84
N PHE A 108 3.69 2.38 22.86
CA PHE A 108 4.18 3.63 22.27
C PHE A 108 4.78 4.60 23.31
N ASN A 109 4.73 4.29 24.61
CA ASN A 109 5.44 5.06 25.65
C ASN A 109 6.95 4.72 25.65
N ARG A 110 7.64 5.21 24.62
CA ARG A 110 9.01 4.86 24.26
C ARG A 110 9.97 6.05 24.40
N ASN A 111 11.26 5.74 24.43
CA ASN A 111 12.32 6.73 24.57
C ASN A 111 12.66 7.38 23.20
N TRP A 112 13.53 8.40 23.21
CA TRP A 112 13.93 9.14 22.02
C TRP A 112 14.54 8.23 20.94
N ASN A 113 15.43 7.31 21.34
CA ASN A 113 16.13 6.43 20.41
C ASN A 113 15.16 5.47 19.71
N ASP A 114 14.19 4.92 20.44
CA ASP A 114 13.14 4.07 19.87
C ASP A 114 12.33 4.84 18.82
N TYR A 115 11.91 6.07 19.12
CA TYR A 115 11.19 6.92 18.16
C TYR A 115 12.06 7.36 16.98
N ARG A 116 13.36 7.58 17.21
CA ARG A 116 14.33 7.90 16.16
C ARG A 116 14.46 6.75 15.17
N ASP A 117 14.67 5.54 15.67
CA ASP A 117 15.05 4.37 14.87
C ASP A 117 13.83 3.59 14.34
N GLY A 118 12.69 3.68 15.03
CA GLY A 118 11.48 2.93 14.71
C GLY A 118 11.28 1.71 15.61
N PHE A 119 10.02 1.27 15.74
CA PHE A 119 9.65 0.11 16.54
C PHE A 119 8.34 -0.52 16.06
N GLY A 120 8.08 -1.75 16.49
CA GLY A 120 6.88 -2.52 16.13
C GLY A 120 7.10 -3.41 14.90
N ASP A 121 6.00 -3.80 14.25
CA ASP A 121 6.01 -4.69 13.08
C ASP A 121 5.18 -4.05 11.96
N LEU A 122 5.76 -3.93 10.76
CA LEU A 122 5.11 -3.36 9.57
C LEU A 122 3.82 -4.10 9.17
N LYS A 123 3.60 -5.33 9.65
CA LYS A 123 2.36 -6.10 9.43
C LYS A 123 1.26 -5.78 10.45
N TYR A 124 1.61 -5.12 11.55
CA TYR A 124 0.74 -4.83 12.68
C TYR A 124 0.90 -3.36 13.09
N GLU A 125 1.05 -3.08 14.38
CA GLU A 125 1.27 -1.73 14.88
C GLU A 125 2.77 -1.39 14.87
N PHE A 126 3.10 -0.20 14.40
CA PHE A 126 4.48 0.24 14.31
C PHE A 126 4.62 1.76 14.25
N TRP A 127 5.87 2.19 14.43
CA TRP A 127 6.38 3.52 14.13
C TRP A 127 7.60 3.35 13.22
N LEU A 128 7.59 3.97 12.04
CA LEU A 128 8.63 3.79 11.02
C LEU A 128 10.01 4.33 11.45
N GLY A 129 10.02 5.32 12.34
CA GLY A 129 11.23 5.99 12.80
C GLY A 129 11.37 7.41 12.23
N LEU A 130 11.69 8.37 13.11
CA LEU A 130 11.87 9.78 12.74
C LEU A 130 13.05 9.97 11.77
N LYS A 131 14.12 9.18 11.92
CA LYS A 131 15.26 9.24 11.00
C LYS A 131 14.83 8.93 9.56
N HIS A 132 14.02 7.89 9.37
CA HIS A 132 13.52 7.50 8.05
C HIS A 132 12.52 8.53 7.50
N LEU A 133 11.62 9.04 8.35
CA LEU A 133 10.65 10.07 7.97
C LEU A 133 11.33 11.38 7.54
N HIS A 134 12.37 11.80 8.24
CA HIS A 134 13.14 12.98 7.85
C HIS A 134 13.81 12.78 6.48
N GLN A 135 14.45 11.64 6.26
CA GLN A 135 15.07 11.33 4.97
C GLN A 135 14.04 11.34 3.83
N LEU A 136 12.91 10.64 4.00
CA LEU A 136 11.83 10.63 3.00
C LEU A 136 11.33 12.04 2.68
N THR A 137 10.99 12.82 3.71
CA THR A 137 10.33 14.12 3.54
C THR A 137 11.27 15.27 3.14
N SER A 138 12.58 15.10 3.31
CA SER A 138 13.59 16.08 2.87
C SER A 138 14.00 15.93 1.41
N GLU A 139 13.85 14.75 0.83
CA GLU A 139 14.26 14.49 -0.56
C GLU A 139 13.30 15.04 -1.60
N ARG A 140 12.00 15.04 -1.28
CA ARG A 140 10.94 15.55 -2.17
C ARG A 140 9.71 15.97 -1.37
N PRO A 141 8.84 16.82 -1.93
CA PRO A 141 7.58 17.17 -1.30
C PRO A 141 6.72 15.93 -1.02
N HIS A 142 6.18 15.86 0.19
CA HIS A 142 5.22 14.85 0.63
C HIS A 142 3.97 15.52 1.18
N GLU A 143 2.87 14.80 1.08
CA GLU A 143 1.58 15.12 1.70
C GLU A 143 1.31 14.10 2.84
N LEU A 144 0.43 14.46 3.78
CA LEU A 144 0.08 13.61 4.92
C LEU A 144 -1.42 13.34 4.95
N ILE A 145 -1.80 12.08 5.12
CA ILE A 145 -3.15 11.68 5.48
C ILE A 145 -3.12 10.98 6.82
N VAL A 146 -3.94 11.47 7.74
CA VAL A 146 -4.24 10.83 9.03
C VAL A 146 -5.66 10.28 8.94
N GLN A 147 -5.82 8.99 9.19
CA GLN A 147 -7.12 8.33 9.26
C GLN A 147 -7.39 7.92 10.70
N VAL A 148 -8.57 8.21 11.20
CA VAL A 148 -8.99 7.87 12.56
C VAL A 148 -10.35 7.20 12.52
N LYS A 149 -10.54 6.23 13.42
CA LYS A 149 -11.82 5.58 13.64
C LYS A 149 -12.10 5.54 15.13
N ASP A 150 -13.28 6.00 15.54
CA ASP A 150 -13.70 5.93 16.94
C ASP A 150 -14.19 4.51 17.32
N PHE A 151 -14.48 4.31 18.60
CA PHE A 151 -14.98 3.02 19.11
C PHE A 151 -16.37 2.64 18.61
N ASN A 152 -17.17 3.61 18.16
CA ASN A 152 -18.49 3.40 17.56
C ASN A 152 -18.40 3.12 16.06
N GLY A 153 -17.21 3.20 15.49
CA GLY A 153 -16.91 2.98 14.09
C GLY A 153 -17.02 4.21 13.20
N SER A 154 -17.25 5.40 13.74
CA SER A 154 -17.22 6.66 12.99
C SER A 154 -15.82 6.89 12.45
N TYR A 155 -15.74 7.24 11.17
CA TYR A 155 -14.49 7.46 10.47
C TYR A 155 -14.26 8.94 10.19
N GLY A 156 -13.04 9.39 10.40
CA GLY A 156 -12.58 10.73 10.04
C GLY A 156 -11.22 10.69 9.37
N TYR A 157 -10.92 11.70 8.55
CA TYR A 157 -9.57 11.90 8.03
C TYR A 157 -9.15 13.36 8.11
N ALA A 158 -7.83 13.57 8.14
CA ALA A 158 -7.17 14.86 7.98
C ALA A 158 -6.10 14.73 6.89
N HIS A 159 -6.17 15.56 5.87
CA HIS A 159 -5.22 15.62 4.76
C HIS A 159 -4.50 16.97 4.79
N TYR A 160 -3.17 16.94 4.69
CA TYR A 160 -2.31 18.11 4.58
C TYR A 160 -1.53 18.01 3.28
N ASP A 161 -1.59 19.05 2.44
CA ASP A 161 -0.93 19.09 1.13
C ASP A 161 0.61 19.21 1.22
N GLN A 162 1.13 19.45 2.41
CA GLN A 162 2.56 19.43 2.73
C GLN A 162 2.77 18.73 4.07
N PHE A 163 3.82 17.90 4.13
CA PHE A 163 4.32 17.25 5.33
C PHE A 163 5.83 17.09 5.27
N MET A 164 6.51 17.58 6.29
CA MET A 164 7.94 17.47 6.47
C MET A 164 8.28 17.46 7.96
N ILE A 165 9.36 16.75 8.30
CA ILE A 165 9.98 16.88 9.62
C ILE A 165 11.44 17.32 9.47
N GLY A 166 11.90 18.15 10.41
CA GLY A 166 13.29 18.61 10.48
C GLY A 166 14.26 17.46 10.77
N SER A 167 15.54 17.78 10.71
CA SER A 167 16.63 16.89 11.13
C SER A 167 16.61 16.60 12.63
N GLU A 168 17.41 15.64 13.08
CA GLU A 168 17.57 15.37 14.52
C GLU A 168 18.08 16.59 15.30
N SER A 169 19.00 17.36 14.71
CA SER A 169 19.51 18.62 15.29
C SER A 169 18.46 19.72 15.39
N GLU A 170 17.44 19.68 14.53
CA GLU A 170 16.27 20.57 14.59
C GLU A 170 15.17 20.00 15.50
N GLY A 171 15.41 18.84 16.14
CA GLY A 171 14.44 18.18 17.02
C GLY A 171 13.27 17.57 16.27
N TYR A 172 13.46 17.19 15.00
CA TYR A 172 12.41 16.65 14.14
C TYR A 172 11.16 17.55 14.04
N SER A 173 11.36 18.87 13.99
CA SER A 173 10.27 19.86 13.98
C SER A 173 9.27 19.61 12.85
N LEU A 174 7.98 19.57 13.17
CA LEU A 174 6.90 19.32 12.21
C LEU A 174 6.65 20.53 11.31
N LYS A 175 6.45 20.31 10.01
CA LYS A 175 5.91 21.31 9.08
C LYS A 175 4.75 20.69 8.30
N ILE A 176 3.59 21.32 8.37
CA ILE A 176 2.38 20.91 7.64
C ILE A 176 1.80 22.06 6.82
N GLY A 177 1.16 21.69 5.72
CA GLY A 177 0.51 22.61 4.78
C GLY A 177 -0.98 22.85 5.06
N ASN A 178 -1.75 23.10 4.00
CA ASN A 178 -3.17 23.38 4.10
C ASN A 178 -3.96 22.12 4.46
N TYR A 179 -4.88 22.28 5.41
CA TYR A 179 -5.77 21.23 5.87
C TYR A 179 -6.99 21.04 4.96
N LYS A 180 -7.37 19.78 4.77
CA LYS A 180 -8.69 19.35 4.28
C LYS A 180 -9.09 18.06 5.00
N GLY A 181 -10.32 17.95 5.48
CA GLY A 181 -10.75 16.70 6.11
C GLY A 181 -12.06 16.79 6.87
N THR A 182 -12.37 15.69 7.57
CA THR A 182 -13.57 15.53 8.40
C THR A 182 -13.24 15.31 9.88
N ALA A 183 -11.98 15.05 10.23
CA ALA A 183 -11.54 14.78 11.61
C ALA A 183 -11.24 16.04 12.45
N GLY A 184 -11.45 17.24 11.90
CA GLY A 184 -10.94 18.49 12.49
C GLY A 184 -9.44 18.69 12.24
N ASP A 185 -8.98 19.94 12.35
CA ASP A 185 -7.59 20.35 12.10
C ASP A 185 -6.79 20.43 13.40
N ALA A 186 -6.51 19.28 14.00
CA ALA A 186 -5.83 19.18 15.29
C ALA A 186 -4.31 19.42 15.19
N LEU A 187 -3.66 19.07 14.07
CA LEU A 187 -2.21 19.23 13.92
C LEU A 187 -1.79 20.69 13.70
N LYS A 188 -2.72 21.59 13.37
CA LYS A 188 -2.43 23.03 13.24
C LYS A 188 -1.67 23.60 14.44
N PHE A 189 -2.03 23.20 15.66
CA PHE A 189 -1.37 23.67 16.88
C PHE A 189 0.04 23.09 17.07
N HIS A 190 0.33 21.96 16.43
CA HIS A 190 1.62 21.28 16.46
C HIS A 190 2.55 21.72 15.32
N ASN A 191 2.09 22.58 14.41
CA ASN A 191 2.91 23.06 13.31
C ASN A 191 4.11 23.85 13.85
N ASN A 192 5.30 23.51 13.37
CA ASN A 192 6.61 23.99 13.83
C ASN A 192 7.04 23.54 15.24
N MET A 193 6.25 22.72 15.94
CA MET A 193 6.69 22.14 17.22
C MET A 193 7.73 21.05 16.98
N LYS A 194 8.67 20.92 17.92
CA LYS A 194 9.65 19.83 17.97
C LYS A 194 8.98 18.54 18.48
N PHE A 195 9.60 17.42 18.18
CA PHE A 195 9.19 16.13 18.74
C PHE A 195 9.69 16.01 20.18
N SER A 196 8.87 15.48 21.08
CA SER A 196 9.24 15.18 22.48
C SER A 196 9.01 13.70 22.79
N THR A 197 9.82 13.17 23.70
CA THR A 197 9.62 11.87 24.34
C THR A 197 9.80 12.02 25.84
N LYS A 198 9.41 11.01 26.62
CA LYS A 198 9.54 11.01 28.10
C LYS A 198 10.96 11.31 28.61
N ASP A 199 11.97 11.01 27.81
CA ASP A 199 13.40 11.17 28.14
C ASP A 199 14.06 12.32 27.37
N LYS A 200 13.29 13.05 26.55
CA LYS A 200 13.77 14.21 25.79
C LYS A 200 12.65 15.22 25.59
N ASP A 201 12.55 16.13 26.54
CA ASP A 201 11.65 17.27 26.47
C ASP A 201 12.16 18.31 25.46
N ASN A 202 11.37 18.55 24.41
CA ASN A 202 11.59 19.63 23.45
C ASN A 202 10.33 20.49 23.25
N ASP A 203 9.31 20.30 24.07
CA ASP A 203 8.06 21.05 23.94
C ASP A 203 8.07 22.26 24.87
N LEU A 204 6.95 22.97 24.90
CA LEU A 204 6.79 24.18 25.69
C LEU A 204 5.92 23.93 26.93
N ASP A 205 5.32 22.73 27.09
CA ASP A 205 4.35 22.44 28.18
C ASP A 205 3.83 20.98 28.29
N CYS A 206 4.37 19.99 27.57
CA CYS A 206 3.82 18.63 27.44
C CYS A 206 4.86 17.48 27.44
N ALA A 207 5.87 17.53 28.31
CA ALA A 207 6.61 16.35 28.75
C ALA A 207 7.02 16.47 30.23
N PHE A 208 6.04 16.61 31.12
CA PHE A 208 6.27 16.44 32.55
C PHE A 208 5.95 15.02 33.00
N ASP A 209 6.96 14.42 33.62
CA ASP A 209 7.01 13.10 34.26
C ASP A 209 5.89 12.88 35.29
N ASP A 210 5.28 11.69 35.24
CA ASP A 210 4.75 10.94 36.39
C ASP A 210 5.24 9.49 36.32
#